data_AF-A0A7V8VXZ8-F1
#
_entry.id   AF-A0A7V8VXZ8-F1
#
_cell.length_a   1.000
_cell.length_b   1.000
_cell.length_c   1.000
_cell.angle_alpha   90.00
_cell.angle_beta   90.00
_cell.angle_gamma   90.00
#
_symmetry.space_group_name_H-M   'P 1'
#
loop_
_entity.id
_entity.type
_entity.pdbx_description
1 polymer ?
#
loop_
_entity_poly.entity_id
_entity_poly.type
_entity_poly.pdbx_seq_one_letter_code
_entity_poly.pdbx_strand_id
1 'polypeptide(L)' 'SFVPDERGTGGHLEGRHIDLRPYILSGASGVHILPGGLTRVALRRGSLVVNSSQGGGSKDTWVLR' A
#
# COMPACT_ATOMS: atom_id res chain seq x y z
N SER A 1 8.93 -1.41 3.34
CA SER A 1 9.16 0.04 3.29
C SER A 1 10.63 0.34 3.52
N PHE A 2 11.14 1.42 2.94
CA PHE A 2 12.50 1.87 3.18
C PHE A 2 12.61 2.46 4.59
N VAL A 3 13.63 2.03 5.32
CA VAL A 3 13.97 2.53 6.66
C VAL A 3 15.35 3.18 6.55
N PRO A 4 15.46 4.51 6.74
CA PRO A 4 16.74 5.20 6.68
C PRO A 4 17.63 4.78 7.86
N ASP A 5 18.93 4.82 7.66
CA ASP A 5 19.91 4.74 8.76
C ASP A 5 19.88 6.03 9.60
N GLU A 6 20.54 6.00 10.77
CA GLU A 6 20.59 7.14 11.69
C GLU A 6 21.24 8.39 11.09
N ARG A 7 22.07 8.21 10.04
CA ARG A 7 22.81 9.29 9.38
C ARG A 7 22.07 9.84 8.15
N GLY A 8 20.98 9.22 7.73
CA GLY A 8 20.22 9.54 6.52
C GLY A 8 20.95 9.28 5.21
N THR A 9 22.11 8.62 5.22
CA THR A 9 22.98 8.41 4.04
C THR A 9 22.70 7.10 3.31
N GLY A 10 21.93 6.22 3.93
CA GLY A 10 21.58 4.91 3.42
C GLY A 10 20.37 4.35 4.17
N GLY A 11 20.15 3.05 4.02
CA GLY A 11 19.04 2.37 4.69
C GLY A 11 18.84 0.95 4.19
N HIS A 12 17.78 0.32 4.68
CA HIS A 12 17.41 -1.03 4.27
C HIS A 12 15.92 -1.12 3.97
N LEU A 13 15.53 -2.16 3.24
CA LEU A 13 14.15 -2.50 3.03
C LEU A 13 13.68 -3.44 4.14
N GLU A 14 12.53 -3.12 4.71
CA GLU A 14 11.93 -3.93 5.76
C GLU A 14 10.45 -4.19 5.50
N GLY A 15 9.96 -5.38 5.85
CA GLY A 15 8.54 -5.73 5.73
C GLY A 15 7.63 -4.78 6.52
N ARG A 16 6.46 -4.47 5.95
CA ARG A 16 5.38 -3.72 6.61
C ARG A 16 4.05 -4.34 6.23
N HIS A 17 3.09 -4.30 7.16
CA HIS A 17 1.74 -4.73 6.85
C HIS A 17 1.10 -3.79 5.85
N ILE A 18 0.38 -4.37 4.91
CA ILE A 18 -0.35 -3.66 3.88
C ILE A 18 -1.80 -4.12 3.88
N ASP A 19 -2.65 -3.26 3.35
CA ASP A 19 -3.94 -3.69 2.81
C ASP A 19 -4.07 -3.26 1.35
N LEU A 20 -4.88 -4.00 0.60
CA LEU A 20 -5.17 -3.71 -0.78
C LEU A 20 -6.68 -3.50 -0.93
N ARG A 21 -7.06 -2.36 -1.48
CA ARG A 21 -8.44 -2.05 -1.85
C ARG A 21 -8.60 -2.02 -3.37
N PRO A 22 -9.05 -3.12 -3.99
CA PRO A 22 -9.43 -3.10 -5.39
C PRO A 22 -10.71 -2.27 -5.59
N TYR A 23 -10.95 -1.85 -6.82
CA TYR A 23 -12.18 -1.17 -7.21
C TYR A 23 -12.93 -2.01 -8.24
N ILE A 24 -14.21 -2.25 -7.94
CA ILE A 24 -15.13 -3.00 -8.77
C ILE A 24 -16.10 -2.01 -9.40
N LEU A 25 -16.20 -2.02 -10.72
CA LEU A 25 -17.13 -1.22 -11.51
C LEU A 25 -18.29 -2.11 -11.94
N SER A 26 -19.51 -1.73 -11.58
CA SER A 26 -20.74 -2.43 -11.97
C SER A 26 -21.62 -1.51 -12.80
N GLY A 27 -22.06 -1.97 -13.96
CA GLY A 27 -22.90 -1.20 -14.87
C GLY A 27 -23.70 -2.07 -15.84
N ALA A 28 -24.33 -1.44 -16.83
CA ALA A 28 -25.17 -2.14 -17.82
C ALA A 28 -24.41 -3.21 -18.62
N SER A 29 -23.09 -3.06 -18.77
CA SER A 29 -22.21 -4.01 -19.46
C SER A 29 -21.67 -5.13 -18.57
N GLY A 30 -22.10 -5.22 -17.31
CA GLY A 30 -21.66 -6.23 -16.35
C GLY A 30 -20.74 -5.67 -15.25
N VAL A 31 -20.00 -6.58 -14.62
CA VAL A 31 -19.08 -6.30 -13.50
C VAL A 31 -17.64 -6.43 -13.97
N HIS A 32 -16.85 -5.38 -13.74
CA HIS A 32 -15.44 -5.33 -14.13
C HIS A 32 -14.57 -4.94 -12.93
N ILE A 33 -13.44 -5.64 -12.76
CA ILE A 33 -12.44 -5.33 -11.74
C ILE A 33 -11.29 -4.59 -12.42
N LEU A 34 -10.90 -3.43 -11.88
CA LEU A 34 -9.75 -2.71 -12.41
C LEU A 34 -8.44 -3.46 -12.10
N PRO A 35 -7.49 -3.57 -13.05
CA PRO A 35 -6.19 -4.20 -12.81
C PRO A 35 -5.31 -3.29 -11.94
N GLY A 36 -5.60 -3.25 -10.64
CA GLY A 36 -4.95 -2.42 -9.66
C GLY A 36 -5.82 -2.17 -8.43
N GLY A 37 -5.48 -1.13 -7.68
CA GLY A 37 -6.18 -0.75 -6.46
C GLY A 37 -5.36 0.21 -5.61
N LEU A 38 -5.97 0.70 -4.55
CA LEU A 38 -5.27 1.47 -3.53
C LEU A 38 -4.58 0.49 -2.58
N THR A 39 -3.25 0.47 -2.56
CA THR A 39 -2.50 -0.21 -1.51
C THR A 39 -2.21 0.79 -0.40
N ARG A 40 -2.58 0.48 0.85
CA ARG A 40 -2.16 1.24 2.03
C ARG A 40 -1.13 0.44 2.82
N VAL A 41 -0.26 1.14 3.52
CA VAL A 41 0.86 0.55 4.27
C VAL A 41 0.93 1.13 5.68
N ALA A 42 1.09 0.24 6.67
CA ALA A 42 1.39 0.64 8.03
C ALA A 42 2.89 0.98 8.12
N LEU A 43 3.25 2.27 8.19
CA LEU A 43 4.67 2.67 8.14
C LEU A 43 5.43 2.38 9.43
N ARG A 44 4.72 2.40 10.56
CA ARG A 44 5.28 2.08 11.89
C ARG A 44 5.59 0.59 11.99
N ARG A 45 6.79 0.24 12.45
CA ARG A 45 7.23 -1.14 12.69
C ARG A 45 6.22 -1.87 13.59
N GLY A 46 5.80 -3.06 13.19
CA GLY A 46 4.84 -3.89 13.94
C GLY A 46 3.38 -3.42 13.92
N SER A 47 3.08 -2.25 13.38
CA SER A 47 1.70 -1.74 13.31
C SER A 47 0.88 -2.49 12.26
N LEU A 48 -0.42 -2.68 12.56
CA LEU A 48 -1.45 -3.10 11.61
C LEU A 48 -2.31 -1.93 11.11
N VAL A 49 -2.10 -0.74 11.68
CA VAL A 49 -2.89 0.46 11.36
C VAL A 49 -2.32 1.12 10.10
N VAL A 50 -3.11 1.09 9.03
CA VAL A 50 -2.79 1.64 7.70
C VAL A 50 -3.45 2.99 7.41
N ASN A 51 -4.28 3.50 8.33
CA ASN A 51 -4.96 4.79 8.16
C ASN A 51 -3.94 5.94 8.19
N SER A 52 -4.05 6.87 7.24
CA SER A 52 -3.17 8.04 7.10
C SER A 52 -3.14 8.93 8.34
N SER A 53 -4.27 9.10 9.04
CA SER A 53 -4.36 9.88 10.28
C SER A 53 -3.45 9.38 11.41
N GLN A 54 -3.01 8.12 11.33
CA GLN A 54 -2.15 7.48 12.33
C GLN A 54 -0.78 7.07 11.75
N GLY A 55 -0.34 7.74 10.68
CA GLY A 55 0.95 7.49 10.05
C GLY A 55 0.96 6.30 9.11
N GLY A 56 -0.19 5.94 8.54
CA GLY A 56 -0.27 5.09 7.36
C GLY A 56 0.15 5.83 6.10
N GLY A 57 0.60 5.10 5.09
CA GLY A 57 0.94 5.63 3.76
C GLY A 57 0.24 4.86 2.64
N SER A 58 0.52 5.23 1.39
CA SER A 58 0.06 4.51 0.21
C SER A 58 1.23 3.99 -0.63
N LYS A 59 0.95 3.01 -1.48
CA LYS A 59 1.85 2.46 -2.50
C LYS A 59 1.08 2.21 -3.80
N ASP A 60 1.80 2.24 -4.92
CA ASP A 60 1.26 1.82 -6.20
C ASP A 60 1.05 0.31 -6.22
N THR A 61 -0.02 -0.12 -6.88
CA THR A 61 -0.35 -1.54 -7.10
C THR A 61 -0.18 -1.85 -8.57
N TRP A 62 0.82 -2.65 -8.91
CA TRP A 62 1.04 -3.12 -10.28
C TRP A 62 0.48 -4.53 -10.44
N VAL A 63 -0.48 -4.69 -11.35
CA VAL A 63 -0.99 -5.99 -11.79
C VAL A 63 -0.33 -6.29 -13.13
N LEU A 64 0.58 -7.27 -13.13
CA LEU A 64 1.28 -7.69 -14.34
C LEU A 64 0.35 -8.55 -15.21
N ARG A 65 0.52 -8.47 -16.53
CA ARG A 65 -0.22 -9.29 -17.52
C ARG A 65 0.61 -10.49 -17.94
#